data_AF-A0A7S2B9Y3-F1
#
_entry.id   AF-A0A7S2B9Y3-F1
#
_cell.length_a   1.000
_cell.length_b   1.000
_cell.length_c   1.000
_cell.angle_alpha   90.00
_cell.angle_beta   90.00
_cell.angle_gamma   90.00
#
_symmetry.space_group_name_H-M   'P 1'
#
loop_
_entity.id
_entity.type
_entity.pdbx_description
1 polymer ?
#
loop_
_entity_poly.entity_id
_entity_poly.type
_entity_poly.pdbx_seq_one_letter_code
_entity_poly.pdbx_strand_id
1 'polypeptide(L)'
;AVDVGGVRVPLRHMVDLDASRPVEVSGSQNNDTAALVLQGVPIGEPVAQRGPFVGNDMQDIVAAFSDYQETSFGGWPWPSEEHAFDMNKARFCLVDGVETVAPPVVPSSQP
;
A
#
# COMPACT_ATOMS: atom_id res chain seq x y z
N ALA A 1 0.84 -18.03 15.08
CA ALA A 1 0.31 -18.94 14.06
C ALA A 1 -1.20 -18.83 14.12
N VAL A 2 -1.85 -18.77 12.97
CA VAL A 2 -3.30 -18.66 12.82
C VAL A 2 -3.81 -20.02 12.34
N ASP A 3 -4.96 -20.47 12.82
CA ASP A 3 -5.68 -21.58 12.18
C ASP A 3 -6.70 -21.01 11.18
N VAL A 4 -6.67 -21.52 9.96
CA VAL A 4 -7.56 -21.09 8.87
C VAL A 4 -8.24 -22.34 8.31
N GLY A 5 -9.51 -22.54 8.62
CA GLY A 5 -10.28 -23.71 8.19
C GLY A 5 -9.68 -25.05 8.63
N GLY A 6 -9.03 -25.09 9.82
CA GLY A 6 -8.34 -26.28 10.32
C GLY A 6 -6.90 -26.44 9.82
N VAL A 7 -6.39 -25.48 9.04
CA VAL A 7 -5.00 -25.47 8.56
C VAL A 7 -4.20 -24.48 9.39
N ARG A 8 -3.12 -24.98 10.02
CA ARG A 8 -2.20 -24.15 10.79
C ARG A 8 -1.28 -23.34 9.88
N VAL A 9 -1.44 -22.02 9.88
CA VAL A 9 -0.64 -21.05 9.14
C VAL A 9 0.45 -20.46 10.04
N PRO A 10 1.74 -20.63 9.71
CA PRO A 10 2.85 -20.05 10.48
C PRO A 10 2.96 -18.53 10.31
N LEU A 11 3.83 -17.90 11.11
CA LEU A 11 4.12 -16.47 10.99
C LEU A 11 4.73 -16.16 9.61
N ARG A 12 4.41 -14.98 9.03
CA ARG A 12 4.91 -14.52 7.71
C ARG A 12 4.53 -15.44 6.55
N HIS A 13 3.35 -16.03 6.60
CA HIS A 13 2.79 -16.81 5.51
C HIS A 13 1.52 -16.14 4.98
N MET A 14 1.25 -16.36 3.70
CA MET A 14 0.03 -15.97 3.02
C MET A 14 -0.74 -17.23 2.64
N VAL A 15 -2.07 -17.14 2.72
CA VAL A 15 -2.98 -18.19 2.27
C VAL A 15 -4.04 -17.54 1.40
N ASP A 16 -4.23 -18.09 0.20
CA ASP A 16 -5.31 -17.69 -0.68
C ASP A 16 -6.61 -18.37 -0.26
N LEU A 17 -7.70 -17.60 -0.20
CA LEU A 17 -9.01 -18.07 0.23
C LEU A 17 -9.99 -18.01 -0.95
N ASP A 18 -10.85 -19.02 -1.03
CA ASP A 18 -12.02 -18.97 -1.89
C ASP A 18 -13.05 -18.01 -1.28
N ALA A 19 -13.11 -16.79 -1.80
CA ALA A 19 -14.01 -15.75 -1.31
C ALA A 19 -15.50 -16.08 -1.46
N SER A 20 -15.87 -17.15 -2.19
CA SER A 20 -17.26 -17.60 -2.33
C SER A 20 -17.75 -18.47 -1.18
N ARG A 21 -16.86 -18.86 -0.24
CA ARG A 21 -17.19 -19.80 0.84
C ARG A 21 -16.80 -19.22 2.21
N PRO A 22 -17.60 -19.45 3.26
CA PRO A 22 -17.19 -19.08 4.61
C PRO A 22 -15.98 -19.92 5.04
N VAL A 23 -15.05 -19.31 5.75
CA VAL A 23 -13.91 -19.96 6.38
C VAL A 23 -13.77 -19.46 7.81
N GLU A 24 -13.55 -20.37 8.74
CA GLU A 24 -13.27 -20.03 10.14
C GLU A 24 -11.80 -19.68 10.29
N VAL A 25 -11.51 -18.61 11.04
CA VAL A 25 -10.16 -18.15 11.35
C VAL A 25 -10.05 -18.02 12.86
N SER A 26 -9.10 -18.72 13.47
CA SER A 26 -8.87 -18.66 14.91
C SER A 26 -7.40 -18.37 15.24
N GLY A 27 -7.20 -17.54 16.26
CA GLY A 27 -5.88 -17.22 16.78
C GLY A 27 -5.32 -18.34 17.65
N SER A 28 -4.03 -18.25 17.98
CA SER A 28 -3.44 -19.21 18.92
C SER A 28 -3.98 -18.97 20.34
N GLN A 29 -4.20 -20.04 21.11
CA GLN A 29 -4.68 -19.92 22.50
C GLN A 29 -3.65 -19.31 23.46
N ASN A 30 -2.36 -19.42 23.14
CA ASN A 30 -1.27 -19.12 24.08
C ASN A 30 -0.48 -17.85 23.75
N ASN A 31 -0.78 -17.21 22.61
CA ASN A 31 -0.07 -16.01 22.15
C ASN A 31 -1.01 -15.11 21.35
N ASP A 32 -0.77 -13.81 21.48
CA ASP A 32 -1.39 -12.79 20.64
C ASP A 32 -1.13 -13.10 19.16
N THR A 33 -2.16 -12.85 18.36
CA THR A 33 -2.16 -13.18 16.95
C THR A 33 -2.63 -11.97 16.15
N ALA A 34 -1.76 -11.49 15.26
CA ALA A 34 -2.10 -10.46 14.28
C ALA A 34 -2.17 -11.09 12.89
N ALA A 35 -3.22 -10.75 12.15
CA ALA A 35 -3.43 -11.18 10.78
C ALA A 35 -3.91 -9.99 9.94
N LEU A 36 -3.54 -9.97 8.67
CA LEU A 36 -4.01 -9.02 7.68
C LEU A 36 -4.89 -9.77 6.68
N VAL A 37 -6.14 -9.34 6.54
CA VAL A 37 -7.07 -9.88 5.53
C VAL A 37 -7.14 -8.90 4.38
N LEU A 38 -6.85 -9.37 3.17
CA LEU A 38 -6.95 -8.61 1.94
C LEU A 38 -8.05 -9.22 1.07
N GLN A 39 -9.01 -8.41 0.63
CA GLN A 39 -10.09 -8.81 -0.26
C GLN A 39 -10.31 -7.74 -1.32
N GLY A 40 -10.59 -8.15 -2.55
CA GLY A 40 -10.89 -7.26 -3.65
C GLY A 40 -11.73 -7.95 -4.72
N VAL A 41 -12.41 -7.15 -5.52
CA VAL A 41 -13.03 -7.60 -6.77
C VAL A 41 -11.93 -7.61 -7.85
N PRO A 42 -11.77 -8.70 -8.63
CA PRO A 42 -10.80 -8.71 -9.72
C PRO A 42 -11.06 -7.56 -10.70
N ILE A 43 -10.02 -6.81 -11.06
CA ILE A 43 -10.11 -5.69 -12.02
C ILE A 43 -10.54 -6.19 -13.41
N GLY A 44 -10.11 -7.39 -13.79
CA GLY A 44 -10.50 -8.02 -15.06
C GLY A 44 -9.71 -7.52 -16.28
N GLU A 45 -8.64 -6.76 -16.05
CA GLU A 45 -7.76 -6.24 -17.11
C GLU A 45 -6.43 -7.01 -17.15
N PRO A 46 -5.73 -7.01 -18.31
CA PRO A 46 -4.38 -7.53 -18.39
C PRO A 46 -3.44 -6.81 -17.41
N VAL A 47 -2.47 -7.56 -16.89
CA VAL A 47 -1.43 -7.03 -16.00
C VAL A 47 -0.08 -7.26 -16.64
N ALA A 48 0.65 -6.18 -16.90
CA ALA A 48 2.05 -6.17 -17.28
C ALA A 48 2.87 -5.52 -16.17
N GLN A 49 3.97 -6.15 -15.75
CA GLN A 49 4.81 -5.65 -14.66
C GLN A 49 6.29 -5.80 -15.00
N ARG A 50 7.07 -4.73 -14.74
CA ARG A 50 8.53 -4.78 -14.76
C ARG A 50 9.12 -3.80 -13.75
N GLY A 51 9.81 -4.34 -12.75
CA GLY A 51 10.40 -3.54 -11.68
C GLY A 51 9.31 -2.78 -10.90
N PRO A 52 9.42 -1.45 -10.73
CA PRO A 52 8.49 -0.66 -9.94
C PRO A 52 7.19 -0.30 -10.69
N PHE A 53 7.08 -0.62 -11.98
CA PHE A 53 5.93 -0.23 -12.81
C PHE A 53 5.00 -1.40 -13.06
N VAL A 54 3.70 -1.13 -12.94
CA VAL A 54 2.58 -2.02 -13.25
C VAL A 54 1.65 -1.27 -14.20
N GLY A 55 1.28 -1.89 -15.31
CA GLY A 55 0.39 -1.34 -16.34
C GLY A 55 -0.44 -2.45 -16.98
N ASN A 56 -1.10 -2.15 -18.10
CA ASN A 56 -1.94 -3.12 -18.79
C ASN A 56 -1.18 -3.85 -19.91
N ASP A 57 -0.22 -3.19 -20.57
CA ASP A 57 0.64 -3.83 -21.56
C ASP A 57 2.13 -3.45 -21.45
N MET A 58 2.99 -4.05 -22.29
CA MET A 58 4.44 -3.80 -22.25
C MET A 58 4.85 -2.43 -22.84
N GLN A 59 4.02 -1.84 -23.71
CA GLN A 59 4.28 -0.52 -24.28
C GLN A 59 4.09 0.56 -23.20
N ASP A 60 3.05 0.43 -22.37
CA ASP A 60 2.82 1.29 -21.19
C ASP A 60 4.02 1.29 -20.24
N ILE A 61 4.56 0.09 -19.98
CA ILE A 61 5.73 -0.07 -19.11
C ILE A 61 6.96 0.64 -19.71
N VAL A 62 7.20 0.50 -21.01
CA VAL A 62 8.33 1.18 -21.69
C VAL A 62 8.16 2.69 -21.65
N ALA A 63 6.95 3.20 -21.90
CA ALA A 63 6.64 4.61 -21.79
C ALA A 63 6.90 5.13 -20.36
N ALA A 64 6.41 4.42 -19.34
CA ALA A 64 6.62 4.79 -17.94
C ALA A 64 8.11 4.86 -17.54
N PHE A 65 8.94 3.93 -18.05
CA PHE A 65 10.39 4.00 -17.87
C PHE A 65 11.00 5.22 -18.56
N SER A 66 10.57 5.55 -19.79
CA SER A 66 11.03 6.72 -20.52
C SER A 66 10.68 8.02 -19.78
N ASP A 67 9.43 8.15 -19.35
CA ASP A 67 8.93 9.31 -18.60
C ASP A 67 9.69 9.49 -17.29
N TYR A 68 9.96 8.38 -16.59
CA TYR A 68 10.74 8.40 -15.36
C TYR A 68 12.19 8.80 -15.60
N GLN A 69 12.84 8.29 -16.67
CA GLN A 69 14.21 8.67 -17.01
C GLN A 69 14.34 10.13 -17.45
N GLU A 70 13.32 10.65 -18.13
CA GLU A 70 13.31 12.03 -18.62
C GLU A 70 13.05 13.04 -17.49
N THR A 71 12.10 12.73 -16.60
CA THR A 71 11.58 13.73 -15.66
C THR A 71 11.76 13.38 -14.19
N SER A 72 12.09 12.13 -13.83
CA SER A 72 12.15 11.69 -12.43
C SER A 72 10.86 12.04 -11.66
N PHE A 73 9.71 11.49 -12.10
CA PHE A 73 8.37 11.78 -11.55
C PHE A 73 7.85 13.20 -11.81
N GLY A 74 8.12 13.79 -12.97
CA GLY A 74 7.62 15.13 -13.31
C GLY A 74 8.45 16.28 -12.71
N GLY A 75 9.73 16.03 -12.46
CA GLY A 75 10.68 16.98 -11.89
C GLY A 75 10.72 16.84 -10.37
N TRP A 76 11.39 15.79 -9.88
CA TRP A 76 11.61 15.57 -8.45
C TRP A 76 12.06 16.88 -7.77
N PRO A 77 11.21 17.54 -6.96
CA PRO A 77 11.43 18.94 -6.57
C PRO A 77 12.41 19.09 -5.40
N TRP A 78 12.91 17.97 -4.88
CA TRP A 78 13.70 17.91 -3.67
C TRP A 78 15.20 17.80 -3.98
N PRO A 79 16.08 18.29 -3.07
CA PRO A 79 17.52 18.34 -3.33
C PRO A 79 18.20 16.97 -3.36
N SER A 80 17.52 15.91 -2.91
CA SER A 80 18.03 14.54 -2.91
C SER A 80 16.92 13.57 -3.31
N GLU A 81 17.30 12.45 -3.94
CA GLU A 81 16.37 11.37 -4.29
C GLU A 81 15.69 10.78 -3.05
N GLU A 82 16.42 10.70 -1.94
CA GLU A 82 15.94 10.16 -0.66
C GLU A 82 15.39 11.25 0.28
N HIS A 83 14.76 12.29 -0.26
CA HIS A 83 14.30 13.40 0.57
C HIS A 83 13.27 12.92 1.61
N ALA A 84 13.67 13.02 2.88
CA ALA A 84 12.80 12.80 4.03
C ALA A 84 12.65 14.12 4.78
N PHE A 85 11.42 14.44 5.16
CA PHE A 85 11.16 15.59 6.03
C PHE A 85 11.64 15.31 7.46
N ASP A 86 12.00 16.37 8.17
CA ASP A 86 12.36 16.28 9.59
C ASP A 86 11.22 15.64 10.39
N MET A 87 11.56 14.77 11.33
CA MET A 87 10.59 14.06 12.18
C MET A 87 9.70 15.01 13.00
N ASN A 88 10.18 16.22 13.31
CA ASN A 88 9.43 17.24 14.04
C ASN A 88 8.60 18.15 13.13
N LYS A 89 8.69 18.00 11.81
CA LYS A 89 7.85 18.77 10.88
C LYS A 89 6.41 18.27 10.98
N ALA A 90 5.48 19.21 11.20
CA ALA A 90 4.06 18.90 11.22
C ALA A 90 3.58 18.36 9.87
N ARG A 91 2.46 17.63 9.86
CA ARG A 91 1.82 17.15 8.63
C ARG A 91 1.44 18.35 7.75
N PHE A 92 1.86 18.30 6.49
CA PHE A 92 1.63 19.35 5.51
C PHE A 92 1.18 18.77 4.16
N CYS A 93 0.67 19.62 3.28
CA CYS A 93 0.36 19.34 1.88
C CYS A 93 0.87 20.50 1.03
N LEU A 94 1.48 20.22 -0.12
CA LEU A 94 1.83 21.25 -1.10
C LEU A 94 0.73 21.35 -2.14
N VAL A 95 0.14 22.54 -2.29
CA VAL A 95 -0.83 22.86 -3.35
C VAL A 95 -0.25 24.02 -4.14
N ASP A 96 0.03 23.81 -5.43
CA ASP A 96 0.66 24.80 -6.31
C ASP A 96 1.95 25.41 -5.74
N GLY A 97 2.76 24.59 -5.06
CA GLY A 97 4.02 25.01 -4.43
C GLY A 97 3.85 25.75 -3.10
N VAL A 98 2.62 25.93 -2.62
CA VAL A 98 2.33 26.54 -1.31
C VAL A 98 2.12 25.46 -0.27
N GLU A 99 2.90 25.51 0.81
CA GLU A 99 2.75 24.60 1.94
C GLU A 99 1.50 24.98 2.75
N THR A 100 0.59 24.02 2.89
CA THR A 100 -0.58 24.11 3.75
C THR A 100 -0.43 23.11 4.89
N VAL A 101 -0.62 23.58 6.12
CA VAL A 101 -0.66 22.71 7.30
C VAL A 101 -2.10 22.26 7.47
N ALA A 102 -2.31 20.95 7.67
CA ALA A 102 -3.64 20.46 7.97
C ALA A 102 -4.18 21.21 9.21
N PRO A 103 -5.46 21.61 9.25
CA PRO A 103 -6.02 22.16 10.47
C PRO A 103 -5.76 21.19 11.63
N PRO A 104 -5.51 21.70 12.85
CA PRO A 104 -5.27 20.83 13.99
C PRO A 104 -6.39 19.79 14.05
N VAL A 105 -6.03 18.52 14.25
CA VAL A 105 -7.00 17.45 14.42
C VAL A 105 -7.91 17.87 15.56
N VAL A 106 -9.14 18.28 15.24
CA VAL A 106 -10.16 18.54 16.25
C VAL A 106 -10.42 17.19 16.89
N PRO A 107 -10.23 17.03 18.22
CA PRO A 107 -10.56 15.78 18.89
C PRO A 107 -11.98 15.39 18.49
N SER A 108 -12.15 14.16 18.00
CA SER A 108 -13.46 13.68 17.59
C SER A 108 -14.41 13.75 18.77
N SER A 109 -15.40 14.62 18.70
CA SER A 109 -16.55 14.64 19.61
C SER A 109 -17.51 13.49 19.27
N GLN A 110 -16.99 12.27 19.10
CA GLN A 110 -17.85 11.08 19.06
C GLN A 110 -17.81 10.40 20.43
N PRO A 111 -18.98 10.02 20.99
CA PRO A 111 -19.09 9.40 22.30
C PRO A 111 -18.52 7.98 22.36
#